data_AF-A0A6J8DKB5-F1
#
_entry.id   AF-A0A6J8DKB5-F1
#
_cell.length_a   1.000
_cell.length_b   1.000
_cell.length_c   1.000
_cell.angle_alpha   90.00
_cell.angle_beta   90.00
_cell.angle_gamma   90.00
#
_symmetry.space_group_name_H-M   'P 1'
#
loop_
_entity.id
_entity.type
_entity.pdbx_description
1 polymer ?
#
loop_
_entity_poly.entity_id
_entity_poly.type
_entity_poly.pdbx_seq_one_letter_code
_entity_poly.pdbx_strand_id
1 'polypeptide(L)'
;MVLADITGKTVLAIDVFAHSIKALINHLMDALEIQGTGVISTDIKWVLTVPAIWTDNSKQFMRKSAEKAGIQNDHLLISLGPEAASILCQYLSTEKLSSAESDFTMSKVGTKYMIVDLGGGTVDITVHEKLAGGCLTEISRATGGDCDGTSVDVEFIQLLTKIFGAPLIHAMKREQPETFHDLIREFETVKKDNYTIEEWED
;
A
#
# COMPACT_ATOMS: atom_id res chain seq x y z
N MET A 1 16.24 10.83 -9.00
CA MET A 1 15.96 10.96 -7.56
C MET A 1 16.97 10.13 -6.80
N VAL A 2 17.60 10.73 -5.79
CA VAL A 2 18.58 10.10 -4.90
C VAL A 2 17.96 10.03 -3.51
N LEU A 3 18.12 8.92 -2.82
CA LEU A 3 17.73 8.73 -1.42
C LEU A 3 18.99 8.74 -0.56
N ALA A 4 18.91 9.32 0.63
CA ALA A 4 19.97 9.30 1.62
C ALA A 4 19.52 8.50 2.84
N ASP A 5 20.40 7.66 3.39
CA ASP A 5 20.16 7.00 4.67
C ASP A 5 20.50 7.93 5.85
N ILE A 6 20.25 7.45 7.08
CA ILE A 6 20.53 8.20 8.32
C ILE A 6 22.03 8.48 8.55
N THR A 7 22.91 7.79 7.83
CA THR A 7 24.37 8.02 7.85
C THR A 7 24.83 8.99 6.77
N GLY A 8 23.91 9.44 5.91
CA GLY A 8 24.18 10.34 4.78
C GLY A 8 24.67 9.62 3.52
N LYS A 9 24.72 8.28 3.49
CA LYS A 9 25.06 7.54 2.28
C LYS A 9 23.89 7.59 1.31
N THR A 10 24.21 7.73 0.04
CA THR A 10 23.19 7.93 -1.00
C THR A 10 23.09 6.76 -1.96
N VAL A 11 21.87 6.49 -2.42
CA VAL A 11 21.58 5.50 -3.46
C VAL A 11 20.53 6.07 -4.42
N LEU A 12 20.53 5.63 -5.69
CA LEU A 12 19.45 6.01 -6.59
C LEU A 12 18.15 5.36 -6.13
N ALA A 13 17.07 6.14 -6.08
CA ALA A 13 15.77 5.61 -5.68
C ALA A 13 15.35 4.40 -6.54
N ILE A 14 15.58 4.48 -7.86
CA ILE A 14 15.23 3.40 -8.80
C ILE A 14 15.91 2.09 -8.43
N ASP A 15 17.12 2.15 -7.84
CA ASP A 15 17.81 0.95 -7.38
C ASP A 15 17.10 0.35 -6.19
N VAL A 16 16.71 1.18 -5.20
CA VAL A 16 15.96 0.70 -4.03
C VAL A 16 14.67 0.01 -4.45
N PHE A 17 13.86 0.66 -5.28
CA PHE A 17 12.60 0.06 -5.76
C PHE A 17 12.83 -1.20 -6.60
N ALA A 18 13.85 -1.23 -7.47
CA ALA A 18 14.18 -2.41 -8.25
C ALA A 18 14.63 -3.59 -7.36
N HIS A 19 15.44 -3.34 -6.32
CA HIS A 19 15.84 -4.37 -5.38
C HIS A 19 14.65 -4.89 -4.56
N SER A 20 13.75 -4.02 -4.11
CA SER A 20 12.52 -4.42 -3.41
C SER A 20 11.62 -5.31 -4.30
N ILE A 21 11.40 -4.91 -5.55
CA ILE A 21 10.63 -5.72 -6.51
C ILE A 21 11.34 -7.04 -6.78
N LYS A 22 12.67 -7.03 -6.97
CA LYS A 22 13.46 -8.24 -7.20
C LYS A 22 13.37 -9.21 -6.04
N ALA A 23 13.40 -8.72 -4.80
CA ALA A 23 13.26 -9.54 -3.61
C ALA A 23 11.91 -10.27 -3.58
N LEU A 24 10.81 -9.58 -3.93
CA LEU A 24 9.48 -10.19 -4.02
C LEU A 24 9.39 -11.23 -5.15
N ILE A 25 9.99 -10.94 -6.31
CA ILE A 25 10.07 -11.90 -7.42
C ILE A 25 10.79 -13.16 -6.98
N ASN A 26 12.00 -13.02 -6.43
CA ASN A 26 12.80 -14.15 -6.00
C ASN A 26 12.07 -14.97 -4.94
N HIS A 27 11.43 -14.31 -3.97
CA HIS A 27 10.65 -14.99 -2.93
C HIS A 27 9.52 -15.86 -3.52
N LEU A 28 8.77 -15.34 -4.50
CA LEU A 28 7.73 -16.14 -5.17
C LEU A 28 8.34 -17.30 -5.97
N MET A 29 9.40 -17.05 -6.74
CA MET A 29 10.04 -18.10 -7.55
C MET A 29 10.60 -19.22 -6.68
N ASP A 30 11.26 -18.88 -5.58
CA ASP A 30 11.78 -19.85 -4.61
C ASP A 30 10.63 -20.69 -4.02
N ALA A 31 9.51 -20.05 -3.67
CA ALA A 31 8.33 -20.75 -3.15
C ALA A 31 7.71 -21.72 -4.18
N LEU A 32 7.63 -21.31 -5.45
CA LEU A 32 7.11 -22.14 -6.55
C LEU A 32 8.01 -23.33 -6.87
N GLU A 33 9.33 -23.15 -6.76
CA GLU A 33 10.32 -24.21 -6.93
C GLU A 33 10.22 -25.23 -5.79
N ILE A 34 10.15 -24.76 -4.53
CA ILE A 34 9.97 -25.62 -3.34
C ILE A 34 8.68 -26.46 -3.46
N GLN A 35 7.62 -25.87 -4.01
CA GLN A 35 6.34 -26.57 -4.23
C GLN A 35 6.36 -27.50 -5.45
N GLY A 36 7.40 -27.48 -6.28
CA GLY A 36 7.52 -28.34 -7.46
C GLY A 36 6.49 -28.06 -8.55
N THR A 37 6.02 -26.81 -8.64
CA THR A 37 4.94 -26.43 -9.58
C THR A 37 5.34 -26.50 -11.05
N GLY A 38 6.65 -26.43 -11.34
CA GLY A 38 7.19 -26.37 -12.70
C GLY A 38 6.98 -25.04 -13.42
N VAL A 39 6.38 -24.05 -12.74
CA VAL A 39 6.15 -22.70 -13.27
C VAL A 39 7.48 -21.98 -13.44
N ILE A 40 7.71 -21.41 -14.61
CA ILE A 40 8.89 -20.58 -14.90
C ILE A 40 8.52 -19.11 -14.97
N SER A 41 9.53 -18.22 -14.88
CA SER A 41 9.32 -16.77 -14.87
C SER A 41 8.49 -16.26 -16.06
N THR A 42 8.65 -16.87 -17.24
CA THR A 42 7.90 -16.51 -18.46
C THR A 42 6.46 -17.00 -18.45
N ASP A 43 6.04 -17.84 -17.51
CA ASP A 43 4.64 -18.22 -17.36
C ASP A 43 3.87 -17.18 -16.52
N ILE A 44 4.58 -16.28 -15.86
CA ILE A 44 4.02 -15.32 -14.90
C ILE A 44 3.81 -13.97 -15.58
N LYS A 45 2.62 -13.41 -15.37
CA LYS A 45 2.32 -12.01 -15.68
C LYS A 45 2.29 -11.21 -14.39
N TRP A 46 3.16 -10.21 -14.30
CA TRP A 46 3.31 -9.37 -13.12
C TRP A 46 2.39 -8.17 -13.23
N VAL A 47 1.54 -7.98 -12.21
CA VAL A 47 0.68 -6.81 -12.08
C VAL A 47 1.18 -5.99 -10.91
N LEU A 48 1.74 -4.81 -11.19
CA LEU A 48 2.22 -3.89 -10.18
C LEU A 48 1.18 -2.79 -9.95
N THR A 49 0.66 -2.71 -8.72
CA THR A 49 -0.28 -1.66 -8.34
C THR A 49 0.45 -0.35 -8.03
N VAL A 50 -0.16 0.76 -8.40
CA VAL A 50 0.30 2.11 -8.08
C VAL A 50 -0.88 2.99 -7.63
N PRO A 51 -0.67 3.99 -6.76
CA PRO A 51 -1.70 4.95 -6.40
C PRO A 51 -2.32 5.65 -7.61
N ALA A 52 -3.63 5.91 -7.55
CA ALA A 52 -4.34 6.55 -8.65
C ALA A 52 -3.95 8.02 -8.79
N ILE A 53 -3.73 8.70 -7.65
CA ILE A 53 -3.36 10.12 -7.58
C ILE A 53 -1.95 10.42 -8.12
N TRP A 54 -1.13 9.39 -8.37
CA TRP A 54 0.23 9.58 -8.86
C TRP A 54 0.28 10.14 -10.28
N THR A 55 1.31 10.96 -10.52
CA THR A 55 1.62 11.48 -11.85
C THR A 55 2.08 10.37 -12.80
N ASP A 56 1.93 10.59 -14.10
CA ASP A 56 2.41 9.66 -15.12
C ASP A 56 3.92 9.40 -15.02
N ASN A 57 4.70 10.40 -14.61
CA ASN A 57 6.13 10.25 -14.37
C ASN A 57 6.41 9.28 -13.21
N SER A 58 5.64 9.35 -12.12
CA SER A 58 5.75 8.42 -10.98
C SER A 58 5.35 7.00 -11.37
N LYS A 59 4.26 6.85 -12.15
CA LYS A 59 3.81 5.56 -12.68
C LYS A 59 4.86 4.95 -13.63
N GLN A 60 5.45 5.76 -14.51
CA GLN A 60 6.53 5.35 -15.40
C GLN A 60 7.82 5.01 -14.63
N PHE A 61 8.11 5.73 -13.54
CA PHE A 61 9.23 5.42 -12.67
C PHE A 61 9.09 4.02 -12.07
N MET A 62 7.90 3.63 -11.58
CA MET A 62 7.67 2.26 -11.10
C MET A 62 7.81 1.21 -12.19
N ARG A 63 7.31 1.48 -13.40
CA ARG A 63 7.51 0.59 -14.55
C ARG A 63 9.01 0.36 -14.82
N LYS A 64 9.81 1.43 -14.86
CA LYS A 64 11.26 1.34 -15.06
C LYS A 64 11.96 0.59 -13.91
N SER A 65 11.50 0.77 -12.66
CA SER A 65 12.02 0.01 -11.52
C SER A 65 11.73 -1.49 -11.66
N ALA A 66 10.53 -1.87 -12.10
CA ALA A 66 10.14 -3.26 -12.36
C ALA A 66 10.94 -3.89 -13.52
N GLU A 67 11.14 -3.15 -14.62
CA GLU A 67 12.00 -3.57 -15.73
C GLU A 67 13.44 -3.81 -15.25
N LYS A 68 13.97 -2.90 -14.41
CA LYS A 68 15.30 -3.04 -13.82
C LYS A 68 15.41 -4.24 -12.87
N ALA A 69 14.30 -4.64 -12.23
CA ALA A 69 14.21 -5.88 -11.45
C ALA A 69 14.17 -7.16 -12.32
N GLY A 70 14.13 -7.02 -13.65
CA GLY A 70 14.16 -8.12 -14.60
C GLY A 70 12.78 -8.61 -15.04
N ILE A 71 11.71 -7.87 -14.75
CA ILE A 71 10.39 -8.15 -15.35
C ILE A 71 10.41 -7.68 -16.81
N GLN A 72 10.07 -8.57 -17.73
CA GLN A 72 9.96 -8.21 -19.16
C GLN A 72 8.72 -7.33 -19.39
N ASN A 73 8.81 -6.36 -20.30
CA ASN A 73 7.76 -5.35 -20.48
C ASN A 73 6.42 -5.94 -20.96
N ASP A 74 6.45 -7.00 -21.77
CA ASP A 74 5.28 -7.78 -22.20
C ASP A 74 4.67 -8.64 -21.07
N HIS A 75 5.45 -8.94 -20.04
CA HIS A 75 5.04 -9.61 -18.82
C HIS A 75 4.64 -8.64 -17.69
N LEU A 76 4.65 -7.32 -17.92
CA LEU A 76 4.35 -6.30 -16.91
C LEU A 76 3.07 -5.51 -17.23
N LEU A 77 2.15 -5.48 -16.27
CA LEU A 77 1.01 -4.56 -16.25
C LEU A 77 1.12 -3.64 -15.03
N ILE A 78 0.77 -2.37 -15.25
CA ILE A 78 0.52 -1.43 -14.16
C ILE A 78 -0.99 -1.37 -13.96
N SER A 79 -1.44 -1.51 -12.72
CA SER A 79 -2.84 -1.37 -12.32
C SER A 79 -2.95 -0.22 -11.32
N LEU A 80 -4.06 0.51 -11.32
CA LEU A 80 -4.30 1.44 -10.22
C LEU A 80 -4.74 0.64 -8.98
N GLY A 81 -4.24 1.02 -7.80
CA GLY A 81 -4.66 0.44 -6.51
C GLY A 81 -6.18 0.37 -6.35
N PRO A 82 -6.91 1.50 -6.50
CA PRO A 82 -8.36 1.48 -6.36
C PRO A 82 -9.10 0.67 -7.43
N GLU A 83 -8.57 0.54 -8.64
CA GLU A 83 -9.14 -0.34 -9.68
C GLU A 83 -9.02 -1.81 -9.27
N ALA A 84 -7.86 -2.22 -8.77
CA ALA A 84 -7.63 -3.58 -8.28
C ALA A 84 -8.57 -3.90 -7.09
N ALA A 85 -8.71 -2.97 -6.14
CA ALA A 85 -9.64 -3.10 -5.02
C ALA A 85 -11.10 -3.19 -5.49
N SER A 86 -11.48 -2.32 -6.43
CA SER A 86 -12.82 -2.29 -7.02
C SER A 86 -13.18 -3.58 -7.77
N ILE A 87 -12.23 -4.18 -8.50
CA ILE A 87 -12.41 -5.50 -9.11
C ILE A 87 -12.62 -6.55 -8.02
N LEU A 88 -11.77 -6.60 -6.99
CA LEU A 88 -11.91 -7.54 -5.89
C LEU A 88 -13.30 -7.43 -5.21
N CYS A 89 -13.75 -6.22 -4.88
CA CYS A 89 -15.06 -5.99 -4.26
C CYS A 89 -16.24 -6.42 -5.14
N GLN A 90 -16.10 -6.46 -6.47
CA GLN A 90 -17.13 -7.00 -7.35
C GLN A 90 -17.23 -8.54 -7.32
N TYR A 91 -16.12 -9.22 -7.01
CA TYR A 91 -16.03 -10.68 -6.96
C TYR A 91 -16.19 -11.27 -5.55
N LEU A 92 -16.00 -10.46 -4.51
CA LEU A 92 -16.31 -10.87 -3.14
C LEU A 92 -17.83 -10.99 -2.98
N SER A 93 -18.32 -12.24 -2.86
CA SER A 93 -19.74 -12.52 -2.60
C SER A 93 -20.26 -11.74 -1.40
N THR A 94 -21.48 -11.21 -1.54
CA THR A 94 -22.24 -10.43 -0.55
C THR A 94 -22.36 -11.11 0.83
N GLU A 95 -22.09 -12.41 0.94
CA GLU A 95 -22.17 -13.20 2.18
C GLU A 95 -21.17 -12.77 3.27
N LYS A 96 -20.04 -12.14 2.93
CA LYS A 96 -19.08 -11.63 3.95
C LYS A 96 -19.33 -10.19 4.38
N LEU A 97 -20.19 -9.47 3.66
CA LEU A 97 -20.53 -8.07 3.93
C LEU A 97 -21.90 -7.93 4.63
N SER A 98 -22.57 -9.04 4.92
CA SER A 98 -23.93 -9.12 5.49
C SER A 98 -24.04 -8.69 6.97
N SER A 99 -22.97 -8.16 7.57
CA SER A 99 -23.03 -7.52 8.89
C SER A 99 -23.46 -6.05 8.81
N ALA A 100 -23.53 -5.46 7.61
CA ALA A 100 -24.13 -4.14 7.40
C ALA A 100 -25.56 -4.31 6.85
N GLU A 101 -26.53 -3.63 7.47
CA GLU A 101 -27.97 -3.67 7.16
C GLU A 101 -28.38 -3.21 5.74
N SER A 102 -27.43 -3.07 4.81
CA SER A 102 -27.68 -2.64 3.43
C SER A 102 -27.23 -3.68 2.44
N ASP A 103 -28.14 -4.07 1.53
CA ASP A 103 -27.96 -4.87 0.31
C ASP A 103 -26.97 -4.21 -0.70
N PHE A 104 -25.79 -3.80 -0.24
CA PHE A 104 -24.77 -3.19 -1.08
C PHE A 104 -24.16 -4.25 -1.99
N THR A 105 -24.77 -4.40 -3.16
CA THR A 105 -24.31 -5.31 -4.20
C THR A 105 -23.66 -4.52 -5.32
N MET A 106 -22.33 -4.57 -5.38
CA MET A 106 -21.54 -4.10 -6.53
C MET A 106 -21.73 -4.97 -7.79
N SER A 107 -22.75 -5.83 -7.81
CA SER A 107 -23.02 -6.76 -8.91
C SER A 107 -23.76 -6.10 -10.08
N LYS A 108 -24.60 -5.09 -9.83
CA LYS A 108 -25.47 -4.47 -10.84
C LYS A 108 -24.73 -3.46 -11.72
N VAL A 109 -24.96 -3.52 -13.04
CA VAL A 109 -24.48 -2.52 -14.01
C VAL A 109 -25.13 -1.16 -13.72
N GLY A 110 -24.33 -0.10 -13.77
CA GLY A 110 -24.72 1.26 -13.41
C GLY A 110 -24.59 1.58 -11.92
N THR A 111 -24.20 0.60 -11.08
CA THR A 111 -23.90 0.86 -9.67
C THR A 111 -22.66 1.76 -9.57
N LYS A 112 -22.81 2.85 -8.83
CA LYS A 112 -21.74 3.81 -8.53
C LYS A 112 -21.32 3.65 -7.08
N TYR A 113 -20.03 3.67 -6.85
CA TYR A 113 -19.47 3.49 -5.52
C TYR A 113 -18.13 4.19 -5.41
N MET A 114 -17.76 4.47 -4.17
CA MET A 114 -16.49 5.10 -3.83
C MET A 114 -15.55 4.05 -3.26
N ILE A 115 -14.31 4.04 -3.74
CA ILE A 115 -13.20 3.34 -3.08
C ILE A 115 -12.43 4.38 -2.28
N VAL A 116 -12.27 4.10 -0.98
CA VAL A 116 -11.48 4.91 -0.06
C VAL A 116 -10.34 4.01 0.43
N ASP A 117 -9.17 4.16 -0.21
CA ASP A 117 -7.96 3.42 0.13
C ASP A 117 -7.12 4.27 1.10
N LEU A 118 -7.16 3.90 2.38
CA LEU A 118 -6.42 4.57 3.45
C LEU A 118 -5.14 3.78 3.75
N GLY A 119 -4.18 3.90 2.85
CA GLY A 119 -2.90 3.21 2.95
C GLY A 119 -2.01 3.73 4.07
N GLY A 120 -0.78 3.19 4.13
CA GLY A 120 0.24 3.65 5.06
C GLY A 120 0.98 4.91 4.59
N GLY A 121 0.99 5.20 3.29
CA GLY A 121 1.76 6.33 2.73
C GLY A 121 1.04 7.15 1.66
N THR A 122 -0.20 6.78 1.31
CA THR A 122 -1.12 7.58 0.51
C THR A 122 -2.55 7.27 0.92
N VAL A 123 -3.41 8.29 0.87
CA VAL A 123 -4.86 8.13 0.80
C VAL A 123 -5.29 8.33 -0.65
N ASP A 124 -6.01 7.36 -1.22
CA ASP A 124 -6.57 7.44 -2.56
C ASP A 124 -8.10 7.26 -2.51
N ILE A 125 -8.82 8.25 -3.03
CA ILE A 125 -10.28 8.28 -3.12
C ILE A 125 -10.66 8.34 -4.60
N THR A 126 -11.42 7.34 -5.05
CA THR A 126 -11.92 7.25 -6.42
C THR A 126 -13.41 6.92 -6.42
N VAL A 127 -14.11 7.33 -7.45
CA VAL A 127 -15.52 6.97 -7.65
C VAL A 127 -15.63 6.21 -8.96
N HIS A 128 -16.12 4.98 -8.88
CA HIS A 128 -16.27 4.10 -10.02
C HIS A 128 -17.74 3.85 -10.33
N GLU A 129 -18.04 3.65 -11.61
CA GLU A 129 -19.29 3.08 -12.10
C GLU A 129 -19.02 1.72 -12.73
N LYS A 130 -19.82 0.72 -12.35
CA LYS A 130 -19.78 -0.59 -12.98
C LYS A 130 -20.45 -0.56 -14.34
N LEU A 131 -19.71 -0.98 -15.36
CA LEU A 131 -20.21 -1.11 -16.72
C LEU A 131 -20.60 -2.57 -17.03
N ALA A 132 -21.26 -2.77 -18.17
CA ALA A 132 -21.55 -4.10 -18.68
C ALA A 132 -20.25 -4.89 -18.94
N GLY A 133 -20.32 -6.21 -18.83
CA GLY A 133 -19.15 -7.09 -19.03
C GLY A 133 -18.12 -7.07 -17.90
N GLY A 134 -18.44 -6.48 -16.74
CA GLY A 134 -17.50 -6.40 -15.60
C GLY A 134 -16.47 -5.29 -15.72
N CYS A 135 -16.58 -4.43 -16.74
CA CYS A 135 -15.72 -3.26 -16.91
C CYS A 135 -16.04 -2.16 -15.89
N LEU A 136 -15.11 -1.23 -15.72
CA LEU A 136 -15.20 -0.11 -14.81
C LEU A 136 -14.90 1.19 -15.52
N THR A 137 -15.48 2.28 -15.04
CA THR A 137 -15.09 3.64 -15.41
C THR A 137 -14.98 4.51 -14.17
N GLU A 138 -13.94 5.33 -14.13
CA GLU A 138 -13.79 6.38 -13.12
C GLU A 138 -14.69 7.58 -13.52
N ILE A 139 -15.65 7.91 -12.66
CA ILE A 139 -16.61 9.01 -12.93
C ILE A 139 -16.15 10.36 -12.41
N SER A 140 -15.06 10.38 -11.64
CA SER A 140 -14.46 11.59 -11.08
C SER A 140 -12.97 11.38 -10.88
N ARG A 141 -12.16 12.40 -11.22
CA ARG A 141 -10.71 12.38 -11.00
C ARG A 141 -10.38 11.89 -9.59
N ALA A 142 -9.47 10.93 -9.48
CA ALA A 142 -8.91 10.49 -8.21
C ALA A 142 -8.43 11.68 -7.34
N THR A 143 -8.76 11.62 -6.05
CA THR A 143 -8.34 12.61 -5.04
C THR A 143 -7.67 11.91 -3.88
N GLY A 144 -6.93 12.65 -3.05
CA GLY A 144 -6.12 12.03 -2.01
C GLY A 144 -5.12 12.97 -1.37
N GLY A 145 -4.29 12.43 -0.49
CA GLY A 145 -3.24 13.17 0.20
C GLY A 145 -2.47 12.30 1.19
N ASP A 146 -1.61 12.96 1.98
CA ASP A 146 -0.67 12.30 2.90
C ASP A 146 -1.27 12.08 4.31
N CYS A 147 -2.60 12.12 4.44
CA CYS A 147 -3.34 11.89 5.69
C CYS A 147 -3.54 10.40 5.97
N ASP A 148 -2.45 9.65 5.96
CA ASP A 148 -2.38 8.19 5.96
C ASP A 148 -1.91 7.61 7.31
N GLY A 149 -1.67 6.30 7.34
CA GLY A 149 -1.15 5.62 8.53
C GLY A 149 0.19 6.16 9.06
N THR A 150 1.07 6.70 8.19
CA THR A 150 2.35 7.32 8.60
C THR A 150 2.10 8.65 9.32
N SER A 151 1.08 9.41 8.92
CA SER A 151 0.69 10.63 9.64
C SER A 151 0.31 10.33 11.10
N VAL A 152 -0.33 9.19 11.37
CA VAL A 152 -0.62 8.74 12.74
C VAL A 152 0.68 8.46 13.52
N ASP A 153 1.68 7.84 12.90
CA ASP A 153 2.98 7.57 13.53
C ASP A 153 3.75 8.86 13.85
N VAL A 154 3.66 9.84 12.95
CA VAL A 154 4.25 11.17 13.17
C VAL A 154 3.63 11.83 14.39
N GLU A 155 2.30 11.81 14.53
CA GLU A 155 1.60 12.38 15.69
C GLU A 155 1.93 11.63 16.98
N PHE A 156 2.08 10.31 16.94
CA PHE A 156 2.54 9.53 18.09
C PHE A 156 3.94 9.97 18.54
N ILE A 157 4.89 10.14 17.62
CA ILE A 157 6.22 10.65 17.95
C ILE A 157 6.18 12.09 18.47
N GLN A 158 5.29 12.93 17.96
CA GLN A 158 5.10 14.28 18.49
C GLN A 158 4.54 14.25 19.92
N LEU A 159 3.63 13.34 20.23
CA LEU A 159 3.11 13.15 21.59
C LEU A 159 4.23 12.75 22.56
N LEU A 160 5.04 11.75 22.21
CA LEU A 160 6.21 11.36 23.01
C LEU A 160 7.20 12.51 23.19
N THR A 161 7.38 13.32 22.15
CA THR A 161 8.23 14.52 22.19
C THR A 161 7.68 15.57 23.17
N LYS A 162 6.36 15.74 23.26
CA LYS A 162 5.71 16.64 24.22
C LYS A 162 5.85 16.13 25.67
N ILE A 163 5.78 14.82 25.88
CA ILE A 163 5.84 14.19 27.22
C ILE A 163 7.28 14.16 27.75
N PHE A 164 8.23 13.66 26.94
CA PHE A 164 9.60 13.37 27.39
C PHE A 164 10.63 14.42 26.95
N GLY A 165 10.23 15.33 26.07
CA GLY A 165 11.10 16.36 25.51
C GLY A 165 11.86 15.90 24.27
N ALA A 166 12.07 16.85 23.35
CA ALA A 166 12.82 16.62 22.11
C ALA A 166 14.22 16.01 22.32
N PRO A 167 15.04 16.45 23.30
CA PRO A 167 16.40 15.91 23.44
C PRO A 167 16.44 14.39 23.62
N LEU A 168 15.52 13.82 24.41
CA LEU A 168 15.47 12.38 24.66
C LEU A 168 15.10 11.62 23.38
N ILE A 169 14.04 12.04 22.69
CA ILE A 169 13.58 11.38 21.46
C ILE A 169 14.65 11.44 20.35
N HIS A 170 15.35 12.56 20.21
CA HIS A 170 16.45 12.68 19.24
C HIS A 170 17.66 11.81 19.61
N ALA A 171 18.02 11.75 20.90
CA ALA A 171 19.09 10.87 21.37
C ALA A 171 18.74 9.41 21.09
N MET A 172 17.52 8.96 21.40
CA MET A 172 17.06 7.60 21.13
C MET A 172 17.13 7.26 19.64
N LYS A 173 16.64 8.14 18.76
CA LYS A 173 16.71 7.93 17.28
C LYS A 173 18.13 7.78 16.77
N ARG A 174 19.08 8.56 17.30
CA ARG A 174 20.46 8.62 16.80
C ARG A 174 21.37 7.58 17.43
N GLU A 175 21.24 7.37 18.73
CA GLU A 175 22.19 6.59 19.54
C GLU A 175 21.67 5.18 19.81
N GLN A 176 20.35 4.96 19.75
CA GLN A 176 19.70 3.67 19.96
C GLN A 176 18.63 3.39 18.88
N PRO A 177 19.01 3.35 17.58
CA PRO A 177 18.06 3.18 16.48
C PRO A 177 17.28 1.85 16.55
N GLU A 178 17.88 0.79 17.09
CA GLU A 178 17.21 -0.50 17.33
C GLU A 178 16.04 -0.34 18.32
N THR A 179 16.29 0.30 19.46
CA THR A 179 15.25 0.58 20.47
C THR A 179 14.17 1.51 19.93
N PHE A 180 14.55 2.51 19.14
CA PHE A 180 13.58 3.37 18.46
C PHE A 180 12.72 2.57 17.46
N HIS A 181 13.34 1.66 16.69
CA HIS A 181 12.64 0.81 15.75
C HIS A 181 11.68 -0.17 16.45
N ASP A 182 12.11 -0.78 17.56
CA ASP A 182 11.27 -1.64 18.39
C ASP A 182 10.06 -0.86 18.92
N LEU A 183 10.25 0.36 19.43
CA LEU A 183 9.15 1.21 19.90
C LEU A 183 8.11 1.48 18.79
N ILE A 184 8.58 1.84 17.58
CA ILE A 184 7.68 2.07 16.43
C ILE A 184 6.97 0.78 16.04
N ARG A 185 7.66 -0.37 16.04
CA ARG A 185 7.06 -1.67 15.73
C ARG A 185 5.98 -2.06 16.74
N GLU A 186 6.21 -1.85 18.04
CA GLU A 186 5.21 -2.11 19.07
C GLU A 186 4.00 -1.18 18.91
N PHE A 187 4.22 0.10 18.61
CA PHE A 187 3.13 1.03 18.32
C PHE A 187 2.32 0.60 17.09
N GLU A 188 2.98 0.17 16.01
CA GLU A 188 2.35 -0.37 14.80
C GLU A 188 1.48 -1.60 15.08
N THR A 189 1.92 -2.48 15.97
CA THR A 189 1.13 -3.64 16.42
C THR A 189 -0.15 -3.18 17.12
N VAL A 190 -0.02 -2.30 18.12
CA VAL A 190 -1.17 -1.79 18.89
C VAL A 190 -2.12 -0.97 18.02
N LYS A 191 -1.60 -0.20 17.05
CA LYS A 191 -2.39 0.58 16.10
C LYS A 191 -3.30 -0.30 15.24
N LYS A 192 -2.86 -1.53 14.93
CA LYS A 192 -3.62 -2.51 14.11
C LYS A 192 -4.56 -3.37 14.94
N ASP A 193 -4.32 -3.46 16.24
CA ASP A 193 -5.17 -4.21 17.15
C ASP A 193 -6.48 -3.43 17.40
N ASN A 194 -7.61 -4.11 17.17
CA ASN A 194 -8.94 -3.59 17.48
C ASN A 194 -9.15 -3.56 19.00
N TYR A 195 -8.63 -2.55 19.69
CA TYR A 195 -9.17 -2.20 20.99
C TYR A 195 -10.56 -1.62 20.78
N THR A 196 -11.60 -2.36 21.16
CA THR A 196 -12.90 -1.77 21.49
C THR A 196 -12.63 -0.70 22.54
N ILE A 197 -12.88 0.56 22.18
CA ILE A 197 -12.96 1.64 23.15
C ILE A 197 -14.17 1.29 24.02
N GLU A 198 -13.96 0.61 25.14
CA GLU A 198 -14.95 0.63 26.22
C GLU A 198 -15.08 2.10 26.61
N GLU A 199 -16.30 2.63 26.43
CA GLU A 199 -16.64 4.00 26.80
C GLU A 199 -16.21 4.23 28.24
N TRP A 200 -15.34 5.22 28.45
CA TRP A 200 -15.06 5.70 29.78
C TRP A 200 -16.30 6.48 30.21
N GLU A 201 -17.21 5.82 30.94
CA GLU A 201 -18.29 6.51 31.64
C GLU A 201 -17.68 7.38 32.75
N ASP A 202 -17.95 8.69 32.66
CA ASP A 202 -17.64 9.71 33.69
C ASP A 202 -18.40 9.47 35.01
#